data_AF-A0A558DDJ3-F1
#
_entry.id   AF-A0A558DDJ3-F1
#
_cell.length_a   1.000
_cell.length_b   1.000
_cell.length_c   1.000
_cell.angle_alpha   90.00
_cell.angle_beta   90.00
_cell.angle_gamma   90.00
#
_symmetry.space_group_name_H-M   'P 1'
#
loop_
_entity.id
_entity.type
_entity.pdbx_description
1 polymer ?
#
loop_
_entity_poly.entity_id
_entity_poly.type
_entity_poly.pdbx_seq_one_letter_code
_entity_poly.pdbx_strand_id
1 'polypeptide(L)'
;MIIYSPLLLIPVLLALWFHHKRNQRRAEQKREEERRALEQNLVPCFTCGLKIPKEGALEKKGRYFCGVKKQEREKRLQRTTPDTPPSQ
;
A
#
# COMPACT_ATOMS: atom_id res chain seq x y z
N MET A 1 30.63 -37.73 -28.91
CA MET A 1 29.32 -37.08 -29.13
C MET A 1 28.89 -36.25 -27.90
N ILE A 2 29.62 -35.19 -27.53
CA ILE A 2 29.32 -34.39 -26.30
C ILE A 2 29.34 -32.87 -26.57
N ILE A 3 29.22 -32.44 -27.83
CA ILE A 3 29.32 -31.00 -28.21
C ILE A 3 27.93 -30.34 -28.24
N TYR A 4 26.84 -31.12 -28.33
CA TYR A 4 25.47 -30.59 -28.42
C TYR A 4 24.90 -30.10 -27.07
N SER A 5 25.49 -30.51 -25.94
CA SER A 5 24.99 -30.15 -24.60
C SER A 5 25.15 -28.66 -24.24
N PRO A 6 26.30 -28.00 -24.48
CA PRO A 6 26.43 -26.56 -24.21
C PRO A 6 25.65 -25.67 -25.18
N LEU A 7 25.45 -26.11 -26.44
CA LEU A 7 24.75 -25.30 -27.45
C LEU A 7 23.25 -25.10 -27.13
N LEU A 8 22.63 -26.05 -26.43
CA LEU A 8 21.24 -25.94 -25.97
C LEU A 8 21.12 -25.21 -24.63
N LEU A 9 22.17 -25.22 -23.81
CA LEU A 9 22.17 -24.53 -22.51
C LEU A 9 22.18 -23.00 -22.68
N ILE A 10 22.88 -22.48 -23.67
CA ILE A 10 22.99 -21.03 -23.93
C ILE A 10 21.61 -20.39 -24.22
N PRO A 11 20.79 -20.88 -25.18
CA PRO A 11 19.48 -20.30 -25.44
C PRO A 11 18.51 -20.49 -24.27
N VAL A 12 18.61 -21.58 -23.52
CA VAL A 12 17.80 -21.81 -22.31
C VAL A 12 18.14 -20.80 -21.22
N LEU A 13 19.43 -20.57 -20.95
CA LEU A 13 19.88 -19.57 -19.99
C LEU A 13 19.48 -18.15 -20.42
N LEU A 14 19.62 -17.81 -21.69
CA LEU A 14 19.18 -16.52 -22.24
C LEU A 14 17.66 -16.35 -22.11
N ALA A 15 16.88 -17.38 -22.41
CA ALA A 15 15.42 -17.34 -22.26
C ALA A 15 15.01 -17.12 -20.80
N LEU A 16 15.61 -17.86 -19.86
CA LEU A 16 15.36 -17.68 -18.42
C LEU A 16 15.74 -16.29 -17.94
N TRP A 17 16.90 -15.77 -18.35
CA TRP A 17 17.35 -14.43 -18.02
C TRP A 17 16.40 -13.36 -18.56
N PHE A 18 15.97 -13.49 -19.82
CA PHE A 18 15.04 -12.57 -20.45
C PHE A 18 13.66 -12.61 -19.78
N HIS A 19 13.17 -13.79 -19.41
CA HIS A 19 11.91 -13.96 -18.70
C HIS A 19 11.97 -13.33 -17.30
N HIS A 20 13.07 -13.55 -16.58
CA HIS A 20 13.28 -12.97 -15.25
C HIS A 20 13.34 -11.44 -15.32
N LYS A 21 14.10 -10.89 -16.27
CA LYS A 21 14.21 -9.44 -16.49
C LYS A 21 12.88 -8.79 -16.89
N ARG A 22 12.05 -9.48 -17.67
CA ARG A 22 10.71 -9.00 -18.05
C ARG A 22 9.73 -9.03 -16.88
N ASN A 23 9.85 -10.03 -15.99
CA ASN A 23 8.98 -10.14 -14.82
C ASN A 23 9.28 -9.05 -13.78
N GLN A 24 10.55 -8.66 -13.61
CA GLN A 24 10.94 -7.53 -12.76
C GLN A 24 10.31 -6.21 -13.23
N ARG A 25 10.33 -5.93 -14.54
CA ARG A 25 9.69 -4.73 -15.12
C ARG A 25 8.16 -4.72 -14.93
N ARG A 26 7.51 -5.89 -14.99
CA ARG A 26 6.07 -6.00 -14.73
C ARG A 26 5.72 -5.74 -13.26
N ALA A 27 6.60 -6.11 -12.32
CA ALA A 27 6.40 -5.85 -10.90
C ALA A 27 6.48 -4.35 -10.57
N GLU A 28 7.40 -3.63 -11.22
CA GLU A 28 7.50 -2.16 -11.09
C GLU A 28 6.30 -1.46 -11.70
N GLN A 29 5.86 -1.88 -12.90
CA GLN A 29 4.67 -1.31 -13.54
C GLN A 29 3.40 -1.52 -12.71
N LYS A 30 3.20 -2.71 -12.12
CA LYS A 30 2.07 -2.96 -11.21
C LYS A 30 2.10 -2.04 -9.99
N ARG A 31 3.27 -1.88 -9.36
CA ARG A 31 3.41 -0.97 -8.20
C ARG A 31 3.11 0.47 -8.57
N GLU A 32 3.54 0.92 -9.75
CA GLU A 32 3.30 2.29 -10.19
C GLU A 32 1.82 2.53 -10.56
N GLU A 33 1.17 1.55 -11.18
CA GLU A 33 -0.25 1.59 -11.50
C GLU A 33 -1.13 1.58 -10.24
N GLU A 34 -0.77 0.78 -9.23
CA GLU A 34 -1.42 0.77 -7.92
C GLU A 34 -1.21 2.09 -7.17
N ARG A 35 -0.02 2.70 -7.29
CA ARG A 35 0.26 4.03 -6.73
C ARG A 35 -0.57 5.13 -7.40
N ARG A 36 -0.70 5.09 -8.73
CA ARG A 36 -1.53 6.03 -9.49
C ARG A 36 -3.02 5.86 -9.18
N ALA A 37 -3.49 4.62 -8.99
CA ALA A 37 -4.85 4.34 -8.57
C ALA A 37 -5.14 4.89 -7.16
N LEU A 38 -4.19 4.80 -6.23
CA LEU A 38 -4.26 5.41 -4.91
C LEU A 38 -4.33 6.95 -4.96
N GLU A 39 -3.55 7.58 -5.84
CA GLU A 39 -3.57 9.05 -5.99
C GLU A 39 -4.88 9.58 -6.58
N GLN A 40 -5.54 8.83 -7.45
CA GLN A 40 -6.83 9.21 -8.04
C GLN A 40 -8.00 9.18 -7.04
N ASN A 41 -7.81 8.60 -5.85
CA ASN A 41 -8.85 8.45 -4.84
C ASN A 41 -8.72 9.43 -3.66
N LEU A 42 -8.03 10.56 -3.84
CA LEU A 42 -7.92 11.61 -2.82
C LEU A 42 -9.05 12.64 -2.98
N VAL A 43 -9.84 12.86 -1.93
CA VAL A 43 -10.93 13.85 -1.88
C VAL A 43 -10.63 14.94 -0.85
N PRO A 44 -11.03 16.20 -1.09
CA PRO A 44 -10.86 17.27 -0.11
C PRO A 44 -11.86 17.12 1.04
N CYS A 45 -11.37 17.25 2.27
CA CYS A 45 -12.23 17.36 3.44
C CYS A 45 -13.00 18.68 3.41
N PHE A 46 -14.32 18.61 3.56
CA PHE A 46 -15.20 19.79 3.58
C PHE A 46 -14.94 20.72 4.77
N THR A 47 -14.40 20.20 5.88
CA THR A 47 -14.17 20.98 7.11
C THR A 47 -12.81 21.67 7.13
N CYS A 48 -11.74 20.96 6.76
CA CYS A 48 -10.36 21.47 6.88
C CYS A 48 -9.63 21.64 5.54
N GLY A 49 -10.24 21.25 4.42
CA GLY A 49 -9.63 21.32 3.09
C GLY A 49 -8.52 20.29 2.83
N LEU A 50 -8.13 19.49 3.83
CA LEU A 50 -7.08 18.48 3.69
C LEU A 50 -7.50 17.39 2.70
N LYS A 51 -6.59 17.01 1.79
CA LYS A 51 -6.79 15.86 0.89
C LYS A 51 -6.68 14.57 1.69
N ILE A 52 -7.72 13.76 1.68
CA ILE A 52 -7.82 12.48 2.39
C ILE A 52 -8.20 11.36 1.43
N PRO A 53 -7.78 10.11 1.67
CA PRO A 53 -8.22 8.98 0.87
C PRO A 53 -9.73 8.80 1.00
N LYS A 54 -10.43 8.73 -0.14
CA LYS A 54 -11.89 8.54 -0.24
C LYS A 54 -12.36 7.30 0.49
N GLU A 55 -11.57 6.22 0.46
CA GLU A 55 -11.84 4.96 1.15
C GLU A 55 -11.94 5.10 2.67
N GLY A 56 -11.23 6.07 3.25
CA GLY A 56 -11.25 6.37 4.70
C GLY A 56 -12.02 7.64 5.06
N ALA A 57 -12.61 8.32 4.08
CA ALA A 57 -13.34 9.56 4.29
C ALA A 57 -14.78 9.27 4.71
N LEU A 58 -15.29 10.02 5.69
CA LEU A 58 -16.69 9.92 6.08
C LEU A 58 -17.51 10.75 5.08
N GLU A 59 -18.38 10.10 4.30
CA GLU A 59 -19.29 10.80 3.39
C GLU A 59 -20.60 11.16 4.11
N LYS A 60 -21.01 12.43 4.03
CA LYS A 60 -22.30 12.91 4.55
C LYS A 60 -22.90 13.95 3.61
N LYS A 61 -24.08 13.65 3.04
CA LYS A 61 -24.80 14.51 2.08
C LYS A 61 -23.91 14.95 0.88
N GLY A 62 -23.15 14.01 0.31
CA GLY A 62 -22.26 14.27 -0.82
C GLY A 62 -21.01 15.09 -0.48
N ARG A 63 -20.67 15.24 0.81
CA ARG A 63 -19.46 15.92 1.29
C ARG A 63 -18.58 14.94 2.04
N TYR A 64 -17.27 15.02 1.82
CA TYR A 64 -16.28 14.15 2.47
C TYR A 64 -15.68 14.83 3.70
N PHE A 65 -15.51 14.08 4.79
CA PHE A 65 -14.96 14.58 6.04
C PHE A 65 -13.80 13.73 6.51
N CYS A 66 -12.74 14.36 6.99
CA CYS A 66 -11.62 13.68 7.62
C CYS A 66 -12.13 13.07 8.93
N GLY A 67 -12.13 11.73 9.04
CA GLY A 67 -12.62 10.98 10.21
C GLY A 67 -11.81 11.15 11.49
N VAL A 68 -11.10 12.28 11.65
CA VAL A 68 -10.10 12.58 12.68
C VAL A 68 -10.66 12.48 14.11
N LYS A 69 -11.98 12.47 14.31
CA LYS A 69 -12.58 12.23 15.63
C LYS A 69 -12.41 10.82 16.19
N LYS A 70 -11.95 9.82 15.42
CA LYS A 70 -11.72 8.46 15.97
C LYS A 70 -10.39 8.33 16.73
N GLN A 71 -9.29 8.93 16.26
CA GLN A 71 -8.00 8.76 16.94
C GLN A 71 -7.93 9.44 18.31
N GLU A 72 -8.65 10.56 18.51
CA GLU A 72 -8.66 11.23 19.81
C GLU A 72 -9.47 10.46 20.86
N ARG A 73 -10.51 9.70 20.45
CA ARG A 73 -11.30 8.87 21.37
C ARG A 73 -10.52 7.63 21.83
N GLU A 74 -9.73 7.02 20.95
CA GLU A 74 -8.83 5.90 21.29
C GLU A 74 -7.68 6.36 22.21
N LYS A 75 -7.06 7.52 21.90
CA LYS A 75 -6.03 8.13 22.78
C LYS A 75 -6.59 8.64 24.11
N ARG A 76 -7.88 8.95 24.22
CA ARG A 76 -8.55 9.24 25.50
C ARG A 76 -8.87 7.97 26.28
N LEU A 77 -9.35 6.90 25.63
CA LEU A 77 -9.62 5.62 26.30
C LEU A 77 -8.35 4.99 26.89
N GLN A 78 -7.20 5.09 26.18
CA GLN A 78 -5.92 4.60 26.69
C GLN A 78 -5.34 5.44 27.85
N ARG A 79 -5.78 6.69 28.01
CA ARG A 79 -5.36 7.55 29.12
C ARG A 79 -6.20 7.38 30.39
N THR A 80 -7.28 6.60 30.32
CA THR A 80 -8.22 6.41 31.44
C THR A 80 -8.12 5.05 32.12
N THR A 81 -7.14 4.19 31.79
CA THR A 81 -6.75 3.10 32.69
C THR A 81 -5.89 3.71 33.82
N PRO A 82 -6.39 3.77 35.07
CA PRO A 82 -5.55 4.11 36.19
C PRO A 82 -4.62 2.92 36.44
N ASP A 83 -3.32 3.16 36.33
CA ASP A 83 -2.28 2.34 36.93
C ASP A 83 -2.68 2.06 38.40
N THR A 84 -3.20 0.88 38.66
CA THR A 84 -3.31 0.33 40.01
C THR A 84 -2.12 -0.59 40.17
N PRO A 85 -1.10 -0.24 40.98
CA PRO A 85 -0.08 -1.20 41.37
C PRO A 85 -0.52 -1.91 42.66
N PRO A 86 -0.72 -3.23 42.66
CA PRO A 86 -0.44 -4.05 43.83
C PRO A 86 0.96 -4.65 43.62
N SER A 87 2.01 -4.16 44.27
CA SER A 87 2.32 -4.38 45.70
C SER A 87 2.04 -5.83 46.12
N GLN A 88 2.99 -6.73 45.81
CA GLN A 88 3.45 -7.78 46.73
C GLN A 88 4.94 -8.02 46.48
#